data_AF-A0A7G9XSL4-F1
#
_entry.id   AF-A0A7G9XSL4-F1
#
_cell.length_a   1.000
_cell.length_b   1.000
_cell.length_c   1.000
_cell.angle_alpha   90.00
_cell.angle_beta   90.00
_cell.angle_gamma   90.00
#
_symmetry.space_group_name_H-M   'P 1'
#
loop_
_entity.id
_entity.type
_entity.pdbx_description
1 polymer ?
#
loop_
_entity_poly.entity_id
_entity_poly.type
_entity_poly.pdbx_seq_one_letter_code
_entity_poly.pdbx_strand_id
1 'polypeptide(L)'
;MHSRSLRAALATAALLLPAVSGTIAAAPATAAPAAADPEYAGYSSEWFTGTLATASAAGTYALGSDVVAPTEVVGIDLDADGRGYAIDFTPHRLLRVGIGEAPVVIGGLTHLGLPSDCRGLDYSGGVLYASCRNNGTGDPYMLATVDPTNATLTLVTELPVETAAIALDPLSGDWWLFAHAGGLYIYDGTTVNHVTSTLRIWGADFDATGRLWATPESPGASLNGRTVITIVPDQTAGHWFESLTVRTLPAVAPPPAAEPEPTLAETGADTSWQLTIAAVVALLAGITAVFAARARRRVAAC
;
A
#
# COMPACT_ATOMS: atom_id res chain seq x y z
N MET A 1 90.58 -48.10 18.75
CA MET A 1 89.78 -48.96 17.86
C MET A 1 88.33 -48.91 18.32
N HIS A 2 87.39 -48.78 17.39
CA HIS A 2 85.93 -48.61 17.54
C HIS A 2 85.46 -47.27 18.13
N SER A 3 84.45 -46.55 17.63
CA SER A 3 83.86 -46.28 16.31
C SER A 3 82.55 -45.54 16.61
N ARG A 4 82.39 -44.33 16.06
CA ARG A 4 81.16 -43.71 15.51
C ARG A 4 79.83 -43.95 16.25
N SER A 5 79.14 -42.87 16.62
CA SER A 5 78.02 -42.32 15.81
C SER A 5 77.14 -41.38 16.63
N LEU A 6 77.00 -40.13 16.18
CA LEU A 6 75.79 -39.36 16.41
C LEU A 6 75.59 -38.47 15.18
N ARG A 7 74.76 -38.96 14.26
CA ARG A 7 74.17 -38.18 13.17
C ARG A 7 72.95 -37.49 13.77
N ALA A 8 72.99 -36.16 13.86
CA ALA A 8 71.81 -35.35 14.08
C ALA A 8 71.31 -34.81 12.73
N ALA A 9 69.99 -34.86 12.59
CA ALA A 9 69.18 -34.69 11.40
C ALA A 9 69.42 -33.40 10.59
N LEU A 10 69.52 -33.53 9.26
CA LEU A 10 69.08 -32.49 8.34
C LEU A 10 67.55 -32.53 8.30
N ALA A 11 66.91 -31.55 8.92
CA ALA A 11 65.48 -31.33 8.78
C ALA A 11 65.21 -30.48 7.53
N THR A 12 64.47 -31.09 6.61
CA THR A 12 63.86 -30.54 5.41
C THR A 12 63.05 -29.27 5.74
N ALA A 13 63.36 -28.15 5.10
CA ALA A 13 62.45 -27.00 5.03
C ALA A 13 62.05 -26.80 3.57
N ALA A 14 61.04 -27.56 3.14
CA ALA A 14 60.30 -27.29 1.93
C ALA A 14 59.41 -26.07 2.19
N LEU A 15 59.71 -24.94 1.53
CA LEU A 15 58.78 -23.82 1.47
C LEU A 15 57.59 -24.22 0.60
N LEU A 16 56.51 -24.66 1.25
CA LEU A 16 55.17 -24.69 0.66
C LEU A 16 54.65 -23.26 0.57
N LEU A 17 54.70 -22.68 -0.63
CA LEU A 17 53.85 -21.55 -1.00
C LEU A 17 52.44 -22.10 -1.23
N PRO A 18 51.42 -21.74 -0.44
CA PRO A 18 50.05 -22.04 -0.82
C PRO A 18 49.70 -21.15 -2.02
N ALA A 19 49.45 -21.79 -3.17
CA ALA A 19 48.76 -21.16 -4.28
C ALA A 19 47.33 -20.88 -3.83
N VAL A 20 47.06 -19.64 -3.40
CA VAL A 20 45.71 -19.15 -3.13
C VAL A 20 45.00 -18.99 -4.48
N SER A 21 44.44 -20.08 -4.99
CA SER A 21 43.48 -20.05 -6.08
C SER A 21 42.12 -19.69 -5.48
N GLY A 22 41.89 -18.40 -5.27
CA GLY A 22 40.57 -17.90 -4.91
C GLY A 22 39.63 -18.05 -6.09
N THR A 23 38.88 -19.16 -6.14
CA THR A 23 37.68 -19.24 -6.97
C THR A 23 36.67 -18.27 -6.40
N ILE A 24 36.46 -17.14 -7.07
CA ILE A 24 35.33 -16.26 -6.83
C ILE A 24 34.09 -17.04 -7.26
N ALA A 25 33.45 -17.70 -6.30
CA ALA A 25 32.12 -18.27 -6.51
C ALA A 25 31.17 -17.10 -6.73
N ALA A 26 30.63 -16.98 -7.94
CA ALA A 26 29.56 -16.05 -8.22
C ALA A 26 28.42 -16.35 -7.24
N ALA A 27 28.03 -15.35 -6.45
CA ALA A 27 26.90 -15.48 -5.54
C ALA A 27 25.68 -15.92 -6.35
N PRO A 28 24.87 -16.87 -5.86
CA PRO A 28 23.64 -17.26 -6.53
C PRO A 28 22.80 -16.00 -6.73
N ALA A 29 22.36 -15.76 -7.97
CA ALA A 29 21.43 -14.69 -8.27
C ALA A 29 20.20 -14.90 -7.39
N THR A 30 20.05 -14.06 -6.37
CA THR A 30 18.83 -13.96 -5.57
C THR A 30 17.70 -13.69 -6.56
N ALA A 31 16.76 -14.63 -6.64
CA ALA A 31 15.55 -14.44 -7.42
C ALA A 31 14.95 -13.08 -7.07
N ALA A 32 14.62 -12.29 -8.10
CA ALA A 32 13.95 -11.02 -7.90
C ALA A 32 12.74 -11.24 -6.99
N PRO A 33 12.54 -10.42 -5.94
CA PRO A 33 11.37 -10.54 -5.10
C PRO A 33 10.13 -10.52 -5.99
N ALA A 34 9.17 -11.41 -5.69
CA ALA A 34 7.88 -11.38 -6.35
C ALA A 34 7.36 -9.93 -6.31
N ALA A 35 6.88 -9.44 -7.46
CA ALA A 35 6.31 -8.10 -7.53
C ALA A 35 5.31 -7.95 -6.38
N ALA A 36 5.54 -6.99 -5.50
CA ALA A 36 4.62 -6.72 -4.39
C ALA A 36 3.22 -6.50 -5.00
N ASP A 37 2.20 -7.06 -4.36
CA ASP A 37 0.82 -6.76 -4.72
C ASP A 37 0.67 -5.23 -4.78
N PRO A 38 -0.04 -4.69 -5.79
CA PRO A 38 -0.24 -3.25 -5.88
C PRO A 38 -0.75 -2.72 -4.54
N GLU A 39 -0.08 -1.70 -4.00
CA GLU A 39 -0.51 -1.07 -2.76
C GLU A 39 -1.83 -0.35 -3.02
N TYR A 40 -2.92 -0.95 -2.55
CA TYR A 40 -4.20 -0.27 -2.42
C TYR A 40 -4.16 0.63 -1.21
N ALA A 41 -4.59 1.87 -1.40
CA ALA A 41 -4.91 2.76 -0.29
C ALA A 41 -6.44 2.89 -0.23
N GLY A 42 -7.03 2.29 0.81
CA GLY A 42 -8.41 2.57 1.17
C GLY A 42 -8.47 3.93 1.85
N TYR A 43 -9.45 4.76 1.50
CA TYR A 43 -9.72 6.03 2.17
C TYR A 43 -11.11 5.97 2.76
N SER A 44 -11.27 6.32 4.02
CA SER A 44 -12.58 6.46 4.66
C SER A 44 -12.74 7.86 5.22
N SER A 45 -13.93 8.45 5.12
CA SER A 45 -14.23 9.72 5.80
C SER A 45 -14.85 9.46 7.18
N GLU A 46 -14.48 10.29 8.15
CA GLU A 46 -15.18 10.36 9.42
C GLU A 46 -16.40 11.28 9.33
N TRP A 47 -17.54 10.85 9.89
CA TRP A 47 -18.82 11.54 9.76
C TRP A 47 -18.79 13.01 10.21
N PHE A 48 -18.01 13.40 11.25
CA PHE A 48 -18.10 14.74 11.86
C PHE A 48 -16.88 15.66 11.71
N THR A 49 -15.81 15.20 11.09
CA THR A 49 -14.54 15.94 11.13
C THR A 49 -14.02 16.35 9.76
N GLY A 50 -14.68 15.90 8.68
CA GLY A 50 -14.19 16.09 7.31
C GLY A 50 -12.81 15.48 7.06
N THR A 51 -12.31 14.67 8.01
CA THR A 51 -10.98 14.09 8.00
C THR A 51 -11.02 12.79 7.21
N LEU A 52 -10.10 12.62 6.26
CA LEU A 52 -9.87 11.34 5.61
C LEU A 52 -8.89 10.51 6.42
N ALA A 53 -9.26 9.27 6.71
CA ALA A 53 -8.35 8.23 7.16
C ALA A 53 -7.81 7.47 5.96
N THR A 54 -6.52 7.15 5.97
CA THR A 54 -5.91 6.18 5.07
C THR A 54 -5.88 4.82 5.74
N ALA A 55 -6.31 3.78 5.04
CA ALA A 55 -6.30 2.39 5.48
C ALA A 55 -5.38 1.53 4.62
N SER A 56 -4.70 0.58 5.26
CA SER A 56 -3.86 -0.43 4.61
C SER A 56 -4.65 -1.71 4.32
N ALA A 57 -4.11 -2.55 3.44
CA ALA A 57 -4.67 -3.89 3.18
C ALA A 57 -4.69 -4.81 4.42
N ALA A 58 -3.93 -4.48 5.47
CA ALA A 58 -3.98 -5.19 6.75
C ALA A 58 -5.15 -4.72 7.65
N GLY A 59 -5.97 -3.76 7.20
CA GLY A 59 -7.08 -3.20 7.97
C GLY A 59 -6.65 -2.17 9.03
N THR A 60 -5.38 -1.77 9.05
CA THR A 60 -4.91 -0.67 9.91
C THR A 60 -5.20 0.67 9.25
N TYR A 61 -5.55 1.70 10.03
CA TYR A 61 -5.79 3.04 9.51
C TYR A 61 -4.98 4.11 10.24
N ALA A 62 -4.79 5.24 9.58
CA ALA A 62 -4.20 6.45 10.12
C ALA A 62 -5.03 7.66 9.67
N LEU A 63 -5.30 8.59 10.59
CA LEU A 63 -5.97 9.85 10.26
C LEU A 63 -4.99 10.77 9.53
N GLY A 64 -5.38 11.23 8.33
CA GLY A 64 -4.62 12.22 7.57
C GLY A 64 -4.95 13.65 8.00
N SER A 65 -4.06 14.60 7.71
CA SER A 65 -4.30 16.04 7.93
C SER A 65 -4.85 16.77 6.69
N ASP A 66 -5.03 16.06 5.57
CA ASP A 66 -4.86 16.69 4.25
C ASP A 66 -6.17 16.99 3.51
N VAL A 67 -7.33 16.85 4.16
CA VAL A 67 -8.61 17.21 3.54
C VAL A 67 -9.45 18.06 4.49
N VAL A 68 -9.81 19.25 3.99
CA VAL A 68 -10.78 20.16 4.62
C VAL A 68 -12.11 19.96 3.89
N ALA A 69 -12.75 18.82 4.08
CA ALA A 69 -14.13 18.66 3.62
C ALA A 69 -15.06 19.50 4.52
N PRO A 70 -16.30 19.83 4.10
CA PRO A 70 -17.28 20.39 5.03
C PRO A 70 -17.47 19.46 6.23
N THR A 71 -18.04 20.00 7.31
CA THR A 71 -18.10 19.37 8.63
C THR A 71 -18.79 17.99 8.68
N GLU A 72 -19.54 17.61 7.65
CA GLU A 72 -20.26 16.33 7.62
C GLU A 72 -20.32 15.75 6.20
N VAL A 73 -19.53 14.71 5.92
CA VAL A 73 -19.44 14.09 4.59
C VAL A 73 -19.79 12.61 4.64
N VAL A 74 -20.70 12.23 3.75
CA VAL A 74 -21.10 10.84 3.45
C VAL A 74 -20.85 10.55 1.97
N GLY A 75 -20.83 9.26 1.59
CA GLY A 75 -20.74 8.84 0.19
C GLY A 75 -19.62 9.55 -0.58
N ILE A 76 -18.37 9.16 -0.31
CA ILE A 76 -17.21 9.65 -1.05
C ILE A 76 -16.78 8.60 -2.06
N ASP A 77 -16.41 9.03 -3.26
CA ASP A 77 -15.65 8.21 -4.17
C ASP A 77 -14.61 9.03 -4.94
N LEU A 78 -13.40 8.49 -5.04
CA LEU A 78 -12.22 9.13 -5.59
C LEU A 78 -11.60 8.27 -6.68
N ASP A 79 -11.19 8.92 -7.77
CA ASP A 79 -10.37 8.32 -8.80
C ASP A 79 -8.92 8.06 -8.34
N ALA A 80 -8.13 7.47 -9.23
CA ALA A 80 -6.71 7.18 -8.98
C ALA A 80 -5.88 8.43 -8.68
N ASP A 81 -6.26 9.60 -9.22
CA ASP A 81 -5.58 10.87 -8.96
C ASP A 81 -6.01 11.49 -7.61
N GLY A 82 -6.99 10.88 -6.92
CA GLY A 82 -7.52 11.36 -5.65
C GLY A 82 -8.53 12.48 -5.80
N ARG A 83 -9.19 12.57 -6.96
CA ARG A 83 -10.27 13.51 -7.25
C ARG A 83 -11.58 12.76 -7.40
N GLY A 84 -12.68 13.40 -7.06
CA GLY A 84 -13.97 12.77 -7.28
C GLY A 84 -15.09 13.56 -6.66
N TYR A 85 -16.01 12.84 -6.03
CA TYR A 85 -17.25 13.40 -5.53
C TYR A 85 -17.52 12.95 -4.11
N ALA A 86 -18.27 13.78 -3.40
CA ALA A 86 -18.73 13.48 -2.07
C ALA A 86 -20.12 14.07 -1.85
N ILE A 87 -20.83 13.58 -0.83
CA ILE A 87 -22.10 14.15 -0.40
C ILE A 87 -21.88 14.88 0.92
N ASP A 88 -22.18 16.18 0.94
CA ASP A 88 -22.34 16.95 2.17
C ASP A 88 -23.65 16.53 2.84
N PHE A 89 -23.60 15.89 4.02
CA PHE A 89 -24.79 15.30 4.64
C PHE A 89 -25.84 16.36 4.97
N THR A 90 -25.41 17.52 5.48
CA THR A 90 -26.33 18.59 5.85
C THR A 90 -25.94 19.86 5.09
N PRO A 91 -26.54 20.15 3.90
CA PRO A 91 -27.92 19.85 3.51
C PRO A 91 -28.08 18.95 2.25
N HIS A 92 -27.43 17.78 2.19
CA HIS A 92 -27.47 16.85 1.05
C HIS A 92 -27.05 17.47 -0.29
N ARG A 93 -25.83 18.03 -0.33
CA ARG A 93 -25.25 18.63 -1.55
C ARG A 93 -24.20 17.74 -2.17
N LEU A 94 -24.16 17.72 -3.49
CA LEU A 94 -23.04 17.14 -4.22
C LEU A 94 -21.84 18.09 -4.15
N LEU A 95 -20.70 17.54 -3.81
CA LEU A 95 -19.41 18.21 -3.79
C LEU A 95 -18.50 17.59 -4.84
N ARG A 96 -17.68 18.41 -5.49
CA ARG A 96 -16.43 17.97 -6.11
C ARG A 96 -15.33 18.09 -5.06
N VAL A 97 -14.57 17.02 -4.88
CA VAL A 97 -13.52 16.92 -3.86
C VAL A 97 -12.19 16.46 -4.48
N GLY A 98 -11.10 16.76 -3.80
CA GLY A 98 -9.76 16.30 -4.15
C GLY A 98 -8.85 16.29 -2.92
N ILE A 99 -7.93 15.35 -2.84
CA ILE A 99 -6.95 15.29 -1.73
C ILE A 99 -6.06 16.53 -1.77
N GLY A 100 -6.00 17.28 -0.67
CA GLY A 100 -5.28 18.56 -0.58
C GLY A 100 -5.96 19.73 -1.31
N GLU A 101 -7.15 19.52 -1.88
CA GLU A 101 -7.92 20.55 -2.58
C GLU A 101 -9.12 20.99 -1.73
N ALA A 102 -9.54 22.26 -1.86
CA ALA A 102 -10.75 22.74 -1.22
C ALA A 102 -12.00 22.20 -1.95
N PRO A 103 -13.04 21.75 -1.24
CA PRO A 103 -14.25 21.21 -1.85
C PRO A 103 -15.03 22.29 -2.60
N VAL A 104 -15.60 21.92 -3.74
CA VAL A 104 -16.45 22.79 -4.56
C VAL A 104 -17.88 22.27 -4.55
N VAL A 105 -18.82 23.07 -4.07
CA VAL A 105 -20.25 22.72 -4.08
C VAL A 105 -20.78 22.77 -5.52
N ILE A 106 -21.37 21.68 -5.98
CA ILE A 106 -22.04 21.61 -7.28
C ILE A 106 -23.49 22.05 -7.16
N GLY A 107 -24.23 21.48 -6.21
CA GLY A 107 -25.66 21.76 -6.03
C GLY A 107 -26.32 20.83 -5.01
N GLY A 108 -27.57 21.13 -4.65
CA GLY A 108 -28.39 20.22 -3.85
C GLY A 108 -28.85 19.03 -4.68
N LEU A 109 -28.79 17.83 -4.10
CA LEU A 109 -29.22 16.60 -4.78
C LEU A 109 -30.74 16.61 -4.92
N THR A 110 -31.23 16.52 -6.17
CA THR A 110 -32.67 16.60 -6.44
C THR A 110 -33.15 15.56 -7.43
N HIS A 111 -34.35 15.02 -7.18
CA HIS A 111 -35.07 14.13 -8.09
C HIS A 111 -36.41 14.75 -8.44
N LEU A 112 -36.69 14.91 -9.74
CA LEU A 112 -37.89 15.62 -10.23
C LEU A 112 -38.05 17.03 -9.62
N GLY A 113 -36.93 17.69 -9.33
CA GLY A 113 -36.88 19.02 -8.70
C GLY A 113 -37.13 19.04 -7.18
N LEU A 114 -37.25 17.88 -6.53
CA LEU A 114 -37.44 17.75 -5.08
C LEU A 114 -36.13 17.35 -4.39
N PRO A 115 -35.81 17.90 -3.20
CA PRO A 115 -34.63 17.50 -2.43
C PRO A 115 -34.62 16.00 -2.12
N SER A 116 -33.44 15.38 -2.14
CA SER A 116 -33.22 13.97 -1.82
C SER A 116 -32.11 13.81 -0.80
N ASP A 117 -32.29 12.89 0.15
CA ASP A 117 -31.29 12.60 1.18
C ASP A 117 -30.44 11.42 0.72
N CYS A 118 -29.28 11.71 0.16
CA CYS A 118 -28.36 10.69 -0.35
C CYS A 118 -27.28 10.36 0.68
N ARG A 119 -26.83 9.10 0.71
CA ARG A 119 -25.79 8.59 1.63
C ARG A 119 -24.69 7.81 0.94
N GLY A 120 -25.07 6.83 0.12
CA GLY A 120 -24.14 6.06 -0.70
C GLY A 120 -23.84 6.79 -2.00
N LEU A 121 -22.58 6.71 -2.45
CA LEU A 121 -22.10 7.29 -3.70
C LEU A 121 -21.00 6.38 -4.25
N ASP A 122 -20.99 6.20 -5.56
CA ASP A 122 -19.99 5.40 -6.28
C ASP A 122 -19.83 5.98 -7.69
N TYR A 123 -18.60 6.22 -8.12
CA TYR A 123 -18.21 6.80 -9.39
C TYR A 123 -17.54 5.75 -10.27
N SER A 124 -18.37 4.91 -10.87
CA SER A 124 -17.95 3.80 -11.72
C SER A 124 -18.16 4.08 -13.20
N GLY A 125 -17.14 3.78 -14.02
CA GLY A 125 -17.26 3.82 -15.47
C GLY A 125 -17.57 5.20 -16.06
N GLY A 126 -17.21 6.28 -15.35
CA GLY A 126 -17.51 7.66 -15.76
C GLY A 126 -18.95 8.10 -15.47
N VAL A 127 -19.72 7.28 -14.74
CA VAL A 127 -21.08 7.60 -14.30
C VAL A 127 -21.09 7.65 -12.79
N LEU A 128 -21.71 8.70 -12.25
CA LEU A 128 -21.87 8.87 -10.82
C LEU A 128 -23.20 8.25 -10.39
N TYR A 129 -23.18 7.37 -9.40
CA TYR A 129 -24.34 6.74 -8.81
C TYR A 129 -24.49 7.20 -7.36
N ALA A 130 -25.73 7.26 -6.90
CA ALA A 130 -26.04 7.56 -5.52
C ALA A 130 -27.24 6.75 -5.06
N SER A 131 -27.24 6.38 -3.78
CA SER A 131 -28.42 5.85 -3.12
C SER A 131 -29.05 6.91 -2.23
N CYS A 132 -30.34 7.12 -2.41
CA CYS A 132 -31.04 8.24 -1.80
C CYS A 132 -32.41 7.84 -1.24
N ARG A 133 -32.84 8.58 -0.23
CA ARG A 133 -34.23 8.69 0.18
C ARG A 133 -34.89 9.84 -0.59
N ASN A 134 -36.02 9.58 -1.23
CA ASN A 134 -36.79 10.63 -1.89
C ASN A 134 -37.81 11.22 -0.90
N ASN A 135 -37.65 12.49 -0.53
CA ASN A 135 -38.44 13.13 0.50
C ASN A 135 -39.84 13.60 0.04
N GLY A 136 -40.22 13.35 -1.21
CA GLY A 136 -41.39 14.00 -1.81
C GLY A 136 -42.42 13.13 -2.54
N THR A 137 -42.13 11.86 -2.88
CA THR A 137 -43.01 11.09 -3.80
C THR A 137 -43.67 9.86 -3.21
N GLY A 138 -43.39 9.50 -1.96
CA GLY A 138 -43.89 8.25 -1.38
C GLY A 138 -43.08 7.00 -1.76
N ASP A 139 -42.14 7.12 -2.71
CA ASP A 139 -41.11 6.12 -2.98
C ASP A 139 -39.99 6.33 -1.96
N PRO A 140 -39.76 5.39 -1.03
CA PRO A 140 -38.94 5.74 0.12
C PRO A 140 -37.46 5.79 -0.27
N TYR A 141 -36.98 4.93 -1.17
CA TYR A 141 -35.55 4.74 -1.43
C TYR A 141 -35.26 4.39 -2.89
N MET A 142 -34.11 4.85 -3.40
CA MET A 142 -33.72 4.63 -4.79
C MET A 142 -32.21 4.51 -4.97
N LEU A 143 -31.82 3.79 -6.01
CA LEU A 143 -30.53 3.93 -6.69
C LEU A 143 -30.74 4.84 -7.89
N ALA A 144 -29.89 5.85 -8.06
CA ALA A 144 -30.01 6.83 -9.12
C ALA A 144 -28.63 7.15 -9.72
N THR A 145 -28.60 7.54 -11.00
CA THR A 145 -27.44 8.24 -11.56
C THR A 145 -27.52 9.72 -11.22
N VAL A 146 -26.36 10.36 -11.03
CA VAL A 146 -26.21 11.77 -10.71
C VAL A 146 -25.59 12.49 -11.90
N ASP A 147 -26.18 13.60 -12.36
CA ASP A 147 -25.51 14.53 -13.27
C ASP A 147 -24.54 15.43 -12.46
N PRO A 148 -23.22 15.28 -12.64
CA PRO A 148 -22.23 16.03 -11.86
C PRO A 148 -22.18 17.53 -12.21
N THR A 149 -22.93 17.98 -13.22
CA THR A 149 -22.99 19.39 -13.64
C THR A 149 -24.01 20.18 -12.81
N ASN A 150 -25.10 19.53 -12.40
CA ASN A 150 -26.25 20.19 -11.77
C ASN A 150 -26.86 19.42 -10.59
N ALA A 151 -26.26 18.30 -10.17
CA ALA A 151 -26.71 17.45 -9.06
C ALA A 151 -28.14 16.88 -9.22
N THR A 152 -28.60 16.68 -10.46
CA THR A 152 -29.90 16.05 -10.74
C THR A 152 -29.79 14.53 -10.70
N LEU A 153 -30.76 13.88 -10.07
CA LEU A 153 -30.89 12.44 -9.92
C LEU A 153 -31.85 11.86 -10.95
N THR A 154 -31.39 10.86 -11.69
CA THR A 154 -32.23 10.03 -12.57
C THR A 154 -32.37 8.64 -11.98
N LEU A 155 -33.60 8.22 -11.72
CA LEU A 155 -33.92 6.92 -11.13
C LEU A 155 -33.37 5.77 -12.00
N VAL A 156 -32.62 4.86 -11.38
CA VAL A 156 -32.21 3.58 -11.98
C VAL A 156 -33.18 2.49 -11.54
N THR A 157 -33.35 2.32 -10.23
CA THR A 157 -34.30 1.38 -9.63
C THR A 157 -34.74 1.85 -8.25
N GLU A 158 -35.94 1.48 -7.86
CA GLU A 158 -36.41 1.60 -6.48
C GLU A 158 -35.68 0.60 -5.58
N LEU A 159 -35.47 0.99 -4.33
CA LEU A 159 -34.85 0.15 -3.32
C LEU A 159 -35.88 -0.20 -2.23
N PRO A 160 -35.86 -1.43 -1.72
CA PRO A 160 -36.80 -1.85 -0.67
C PRO A 160 -36.47 -1.22 0.69
N VAL A 161 -35.25 -0.71 0.88
CA VAL A 161 -34.73 -0.19 2.15
C VAL A 161 -33.75 0.96 1.92
N GLU A 162 -33.54 1.76 2.97
CA GLU A 162 -32.49 2.76 3.02
C GLU A 162 -31.12 2.07 3.00
N THR A 163 -30.22 2.56 2.15
CA THR A 163 -28.84 2.08 2.05
C THR A 163 -27.87 3.13 2.58
N ALA A 164 -26.90 2.67 3.38
CA ALA A 164 -25.80 3.51 3.88
C ALA A 164 -24.69 3.64 2.84
N ALA A 165 -24.36 2.52 2.18
CA ALA A 165 -23.35 2.46 1.13
C ALA A 165 -23.86 1.70 -0.10
N ILE A 166 -23.26 2.02 -1.24
CA ILE A 166 -23.38 1.27 -2.49
C ILE A 166 -21.97 1.03 -3.01
N ALA A 167 -21.75 -0.11 -3.66
CA ALA A 167 -20.49 -0.40 -4.34
C ALA A 167 -20.77 -1.24 -5.59
N LEU A 168 -20.19 -0.87 -6.73
CA LEU A 168 -20.25 -1.68 -7.95
C LEU A 168 -19.19 -2.79 -7.89
N ASP A 169 -19.60 -4.05 -8.01
CA ASP A 169 -18.63 -5.15 -8.15
C ASP A 169 -18.03 -5.13 -9.58
N PRO A 170 -16.74 -4.85 -9.76
CA PRO A 170 -16.13 -4.76 -11.09
C PRO A 170 -16.09 -6.11 -11.82
N LEU A 171 -16.27 -7.24 -11.10
CA LEU A 171 -16.23 -8.57 -11.70
C LEU A 171 -17.59 -9.03 -12.23
N SER A 172 -18.68 -8.74 -11.52
CA SER A 172 -20.02 -9.14 -11.94
C SER A 172 -20.82 -8.03 -12.60
N GLY A 173 -20.48 -6.76 -12.33
CA GLY A 173 -21.29 -5.61 -12.72
C GLY A 173 -22.54 -5.41 -11.84
N ASP A 174 -22.66 -6.16 -10.75
CA ASP A 174 -23.79 -6.03 -9.83
C ASP A 174 -23.53 -4.92 -8.80
N TRP A 175 -24.59 -4.21 -8.43
CA TRP A 175 -24.56 -3.26 -7.34
C TRP A 175 -24.78 -3.96 -6.01
N TRP A 176 -23.83 -3.79 -5.10
CA TRP A 176 -23.95 -4.22 -3.71
C TRP A 176 -24.50 -3.07 -2.88
N LEU A 177 -25.66 -3.30 -2.28
CA LEU A 177 -26.47 -2.29 -1.61
C LEU A 177 -26.51 -2.60 -0.11
N PHE A 178 -25.76 -1.84 0.68
CA PHE A 178 -25.59 -2.09 2.10
C PHE A 178 -26.64 -1.32 2.90
N ALA A 179 -27.60 -2.05 3.48
CA ALA A 179 -28.75 -1.45 4.13
C ALA A 179 -28.36 -0.75 5.44
N HIS A 180 -28.92 0.44 5.68
CA HIS A 180 -28.64 1.25 6.87
C HIS A 180 -29.02 0.54 8.17
N ALA A 181 -30.09 -0.26 8.17
CA ALA A 181 -30.52 -1.06 9.32
C ALA A 181 -29.85 -2.45 9.40
N GLY A 182 -28.82 -2.70 8.58
CA GLY A 182 -28.21 -4.00 8.38
C GLY A 182 -28.89 -4.80 7.27
N GLY A 183 -28.12 -5.72 6.68
CA GLY A 183 -28.55 -6.48 5.50
C GLY A 183 -27.80 -6.07 4.24
N LEU A 184 -27.80 -6.98 3.27
CA LEU A 184 -27.19 -6.77 1.97
C LEU A 184 -28.25 -7.03 0.90
N TYR A 185 -28.34 -6.15 -0.08
CA TYR A 185 -29.12 -6.37 -1.29
C TYR A 185 -28.20 -6.33 -2.49
N ILE A 186 -28.56 -7.05 -3.55
CA ILE A 186 -27.82 -7.04 -4.81
C ILE A 186 -28.76 -6.61 -5.92
N TYR A 187 -28.36 -5.63 -6.71
CA TYR A 187 -29.05 -5.24 -7.93
C TYR A 187 -28.22 -5.65 -9.16
N ASP A 188 -28.78 -6.55 -9.97
CA ASP A 188 -28.13 -7.15 -11.14
C ASP A 188 -28.36 -6.37 -12.46
N GLY A 189 -28.82 -5.12 -12.35
CA GLY A 189 -29.28 -4.32 -13.47
C GLY A 189 -30.76 -4.51 -13.83
N THR A 190 -31.44 -5.51 -13.25
CA THR A 190 -32.87 -5.78 -13.49
C THR A 190 -33.67 -5.90 -12.20
N THR A 191 -33.17 -6.64 -11.21
CA THR A 191 -33.89 -6.98 -9.97
C THR A 191 -33.05 -6.72 -8.73
N VAL A 192 -33.71 -6.30 -7.65
CA VAL A 192 -33.08 -6.13 -6.33
C VAL A 192 -33.38 -7.37 -5.47
N ASN A 193 -32.34 -8.13 -5.15
CA ASN A 193 -32.43 -9.37 -4.38
C ASN A 193 -31.86 -9.19 -2.98
N HIS A 194 -32.58 -9.61 -1.95
CA HIS A 194 -32.06 -9.62 -0.58
C HIS A 194 -31.08 -10.78 -0.38
N VAL A 195 -29.87 -10.47 0.06
CA VAL A 195 -28.83 -11.42 0.45
C VAL A 195 -28.71 -11.36 1.97
N THR A 196 -29.04 -12.47 2.63
CA THR A 196 -29.06 -12.54 4.09
C THR A 196 -27.71 -12.15 4.68
N SER A 197 -27.70 -11.05 5.43
CA SER A 197 -26.60 -10.57 6.25
C SER A 197 -27.21 -9.85 7.46
N THR A 198 -26.59 -10.00 8.63
CA THR A 198 -26.95 -9.19 9.81
C THR A 198 -25.99 -8.02 10.00
N LEU A 199 -25.02 -7.87 9.10
CA LEU A 199 -23.99 -6.87 9.22
C LEU A 199 -24.54 -5.53 8.81
N ARG A 200 -24.21 -4.54 9.63
CA ARG A 200 -24.37 -3.14 9.31
C ARG A 200 -23.05 -2.63 8.76
N ILE A 201 -23.06 -2.23 7.50
CA ILE A 201 -21.89 -1.67 6.81
C ILE A 201 -22.23 -0.24 6.44
N TRP A 202 -21.33 0.66 6.82
CA TRP A 202 -21.53 2.09 6.68
C TRP A 202 -20.84 2.66 5.45
N GLY A 203 -19.64 2.18 5.14
CA GLY A 203 -18.88 2.46 3.92
C GLY A 203 -18.38 1.15 3.31
N ALA A 204 -18.40 1.08 1.99
CA ALA A 204 -17.95 -0.08 1.25
C ALA A 204 -17.50 0.34 -0.14
N ASP A 205 -16.50 -0.36 -0.66
CA ASP A 205 -16.05 -0.21 -2.05
C ASP A 205 -15.30 -1.46 -2.49
N PHE A 206 -15.25 -1.71 -3.80
CA PHE A 206 -14.49 -2.79 -4.40
C PHE A 206 -13.17 -2.27 -4.97
N ASP A 207 -12.08 -2.99 -4.69
CA ASP A 207 -10.87 -2.79 -5.49
C ASP A 207 -11.00 -3.40 -6.89
N ALA A 208 -10.08 -3.03 -7.77
CA ALA A 208 -10.03 -3.53 -9.15
C ALA A 208 -9.91 -5.07 -9.28
N THR A 209 -9.60 -5.79 -8.19
CA THR A 209 -9.56 -7.27 -8.18
C THR A 209 -10.89 -7.90 -7.75
N GLY A 210 -11.89 -7.09 -7.41
CA GLY A 210 -13.20 -7.55 -6.91
C GLY A 210 -13.18 -7.91 -5.43
N ARG A 211 -12.17 -7.50 -4.67
CA ARG A 211 -12.16 -7.65 -3.22
C ARG A 211 -12.93 -6.49 -2.59
N LEU A 212 -13.84 -6.85 -1.69
CA LEU A 212 -14.65 -5.90 -0.95
C LEU A 212 -13.86 -5.33 0.23
N TRP A 213 -13.81 -4.01 0.32
CA TRP A 213 -13.40 -3.28 1.50
C TRP A 213 -14.65 -2.72 2.17
N ALA A 214 -14.71 -2.79 3.50
CA ALA A 214 -15.89 -2.36 4.22
C ALA A 214 -15.57 -1.80 5.62
N THR A 215 -16.41 -0.87 6.07
CA THR A 215 -16.44 -0.34 7.44
C THR A 215 -17.68 -0.86 8.17
N PRO A 216 -17.67 -2.11 8.66
CA PRO A 216 -18.80 -2.63 9.43
C PRO A 216 -18.82 -2.05 10.86
N GLU A 217 -20.00 -2.06 11.46
CA GLU A 217 -20.18 -1.75 12.88
C GLU A 217 -19.49 -2.78 13.81
N SER A 218 -19.22 -4.00 13.33
CA SER A 218 -18.54 -5.06 14.08
C SER A 218 -17.50 -5.82 13.22
N PRO A 219 -16.29 -6.10 13.74
CA PRO A 219 -15.23 -6.82 13.01
C PRO A 219 -15.57 -8.29 12.73
N GLY A 220 -14.80 -8.91 11.82
CA GLY A 220 -14.70 -10.37 11.71
C GLY A 220 -15.74 -11.05 10.83
N ALA A 221 -16.37 -10.32 9.92
CA ALA A 221 -17.47 -10.81 9.14
C ALA A 221 -17.09 -11.24 7.72
N SER A 222 -17.51 -12.44 7.30
CA SER A 222 -17.50 -12.83 5.89
C SER A 222 -18.84 -12.44 5.25
N LEU A 223 -18.82 -11.70 4.15
CA LEU A 223 -20.01 -11.42 3.36
C LEU A 223 -20.10 -12.37 2.18
N ASN A 224 -21.13 -13.22 2.20
CA ASN A 224 -21.45 -14.11 1.08
C ASN A 224 -20.24 -14.96 0.61
N GLY A 225 -19.45 -15.46 1.56
CA GLY A 225 -18.26 -16.27 1.26
C GLY A 225 -17.07 -15.50 0.66
N ARG A 226 -17.15 -14.18 0.51
CA ARG A 226 -16.01 -13.35 0.05
C ARG A 226 -15.10 -12.95 1.20
N THR A 227 -13.82 -12.82 0.87
CA THR A 227 -12.84 -12.14 1.73
C THR A 227 -13.15 -10.66 1.75
N VAL A 228 -13.31 -10.11 2.95
CA VAL A 228 -13.61 -8.70 3.18
C VAL A 228 -12.45 -8.09 3.94
N ILE A 229 -11.87 -7.01 3.41
CA ILE A 229 -10.94 -6.20 4.20
C ILE A 229 -11.78 -5.30 5.10
N THR A 230 -11.64 -5.53 6.40
CA THR A 230 -12.44 -4.84 7.40
C THR A 230 -11.66 -3.67 7.97
N ILE A 231 -12.20 -2.45 7.83
CA ILE A 231 -11.66 -1.26 8.47
C ILE A 231 -12.58 -0.94 9.64
N VAL A 232 -12.11 -1.14 10.87
CA VAL A 232 -12.89 -0.88 12.07
C VAL A 232 -12.38 0.40 12.73
N PRO A 233 -13.18 1.49 12.76
CA PRO A 233 -12.78 2.70 13.45
C PRO A 233 -12.67 2.45 14.96
N ASP A 234 -11.83 3.23 15.63
CA ASP A 234 -11.81 3.26 17.09
C ASP A 234 -13.04 4.05 17.58
N GLN A 235 -14.15 3.35 17.74
CA GLN A 235 -15.39 3.92 18.25
C GLN A 235 -15.22 4.45 19.69
N THR A 236 -14.23 3.96 20.45
CA THR A 236 -13.99 4.46 21.82
C THR A 236 -13.36 5.84 21.84
N ALA A 237 -12.62 6.19 20.77
CA ALA A 237 -12.12 7.53 20.51
C ALA A 237 -13.17 8.43 19.82
N GLY A 238 -14.38 7.91 19.57
CA GLY A 238 -15.47 8.65 18.92
C GLY A 238 -15.42 8.67 17.40
N HIS A 239 -14.58 7.83 16.79
CA HIS A 239 -14.44 7.75 15.34
C HIS A 239 -15.51 6.85 14.70
N TRP A 240 -16.10 7.33 13.61
CA TRP A 240 -17.12 6.62 12.82
C TRP A 240 -16.86 6.80 11.33
N PHE A 241 -16.75 5.71 10.57
CA PHE A 241 -16.52 5.76 9.13
C PHE A 241 -17.79 5.39 8.35
N GLU A 242 -18.39 6.38 7.70
CA GLU A 242 -19.64 6.25 6.93
C GLU A 242 -19.46 6.32 5.42
N SER A 243 -18.21 6.35 4.98
CA SER A 243 -17.88 6.23 3.57
C SER A 243 -16.52 5.58 3.43
N LEU A 244 -16.31 4.94 2.28
CA LEU A 244 -15.07 4.29 1.92
C LEU A 244 -14.91 4.37 0.41
N THR A 245 -13.71 4.68 -0.05
CA THR A 245 -13.29 4.57 -1.44
C THR A 245 -11.95 3.85 -1.48
N VAL A 246 -11.74 3.01 -2.48
CA VAL A 246 -10.53 2.20 -2.63
C VAL A 246 -9.88 2.57 -3.95
N ARG A 247 -8.73 3.21 -3.86
CA ARG A 247 -7.93 3.54 -5.04
C ARG A 247 -6.68 2.68 -5.12
N THR A 248 -6.30 2.39 -6.35
CA THR A 248 -4.97 1.85 -6.64
C THR A 248 -3.99 3.01 -6.58
N LEU A 249 -2.97 2.94 -5.72
CA LEU A 249 -1.91 3.92 -5.77
C LEU A 249 -1.08 3.71 -7.04
N PRO A 250 -0.60 4.79 -7.69
CA PRO A 250 0.39 4.64 -8.75
C PRO A 250 1.58 3.87 -8.18
N ALA A 251 2.06 2.88 -8.94
CA ALA A 251 3.24 2.13 -8.53
C ALA A 251 4.35 3.13 -8.21
N VAL A 252 4.88 3.08 -6.98
CA VAL A 252 6.04 3.88 -6.61
C VAL A 252 7.11 3.54 -7.64
N ALA A 253 7.52 4.53 -8.42
CA ALA A 253 8.58 4.33 -9.39
C ALA A 253 9.74 3.66 -8.63
N PRO A 254 10.31 2.56 -9.16
CA PRO A 254 11.44 1.94 -8.49
C PRO A 254 12.45 3.06 -8.22
N PRO A 255 13.07 3.08 -7.02
CA PRO A 255 14.07 4.09 -6.72
C PRO A 255 15.03 4.14 -7.92
N PRO A 256 15.42 5.34 -8.39
CA PRO A 256 16.30 5.46 -9.54
C PRO A 256 17.44 4.47 -9.32
N ALA A 257 17.71 3.64 -10.35
CA ALA A 257 18.76 2.64 -10.26
C ALA A 257 19.96 3.32 -9.61
N ALA A 258 20.42 2.76 -8.48
CA ALA A 258 21.54 3.33 -7.75
C ALA A 258 22.60 3.70 -8.79
N GLU A 259 23.07 4.96 -8.78
CA GLU A 259 24.16 5.34 -9.67
C GLU A 259 25.21 4.24 -9.56
N PRO A 260 25.69 3.68 -10.69
CA PRO A 260 26.66 2.61 -10.64
C PRO A 260 27.79 3.09 -9.73
N GLU A 261 28.13 2.27 -8.71
CA GLU A 261 29.25 2.63 -7.85
C GLU A 261 30.42 3.01 -8.75
N PRO A 262 31.05 4.18 -8.53
CA PRO A 262 32.15 4.61 -9.38
C PRO A 262 33.14 3.46 -9.44
N THR A 263 33.41 3.00 -10.65
CA THR A 263 34.33 1.89 -10.82
C THR A 263 35.67 2.27 -10.19
N LEU A 264 36.43 1.30 -9.68
CA LEU A 264 37.75 1.59 -9.09
C LEU A 264 38.65 2.38 -10.06
N ALA A 265 38.42 2.25 -11.37
CA ALA A 265 39.08 3.04 -12.43
C ALA A 265 38.70 4.53 -12.41
N GLU A 266 37.48 4.89 -12.01
CA GLU A 266 36.96 6.26 -11.95
C GLU A 266 37.32 6.99 -10.65
N THR A 267 37.59 6.25 -9.57
CA THR A 267 38.01 6.85 -8.28
C THR A 267 39.44 7.40 -8.29
N GLY A 268 40.20 7.22 -9.37
CA GLY A 268 41.60 7.64 -9.44
C GLY A 268 42.48 6.97 -8.37
N ALA A 269 42.01 5.85 -7.79
CA ALA A 269 42.78 5.03 -6.86
C ALA A 269 43.92 4.34 -7.62
N ASP A 270 44.99 5.08 -7.84
CA ASP A 270 46.23 4.62 -8.44
C ASP A 270 46.74 3.39 -7.65
N THR A 271 46.70 2.21 -8.27
CA THR A 271 47.14 0.96 -7.64
C THR A 271 48.65 0.94 -7.34
N SER A 272 49.38 2.00 -7.70
CA SER A 272 50.78 2.22 -7.34
C SER A 272 51.05 2.14 -5.83
N TRP A 273 50.11 2.56 -4.97
CA TRP A 273 50.30 2.48 -3.51
C TRP A 273 50.29 1.04 -3.00
N GLN A 274 49.50 0.14 -3.60
CA GLN A 274 49.46 -1.28 -3.22
C GLN A 274 50.76 -2.00 -3.57
N LEU A 275 51.35 -1.68 -4.73
CA LEU A 275 52.67 -2.16 -5.12
C LEU A 275 53.77 -1.63 -4.18
N THR A 276 53.64 -0.37 -3.74
CA THR A 276 54.59 0.25 -2.81
C THR A 276 54.56 -0.42 -1.43
N ILE A 277 53.38 -0.71 -0.89
CA ILE A 277 53.24 -1.41 0.40
C ILE A 277 53.81 -2.83 0.33
N ALA A 278 53.49 -3.58 -0.74
CA ALA A 278 54.00 -4.94 -0.92
C ALA A 278 55.54 -4.96 -0.98
N ALA A 279 56.16 -4.00 -1.69
CA ALA A 279 57.62 -3.87 -1.76
C ALA A 279 58.25 -3.51 -0.41
N VAL A 280 57.64 -2.60 0.36
CA VAL A 280 58.12 -2.21 1.70
C VAL A 280 58.04 -3.39 2.68
N VAL A 281 56.95 -4.17 2.66
CA VAL A 281 56.80 -5.35 3.52
C VAL A 281 57.84 -6.42 3.16
N ALA A 282 58.08 -6.68 1.86
CA ALA A 282 59.10 -7.62 1.42
C ALA A 282 60.52 -7.18 1.85
N LEU A 283 60.84 -5.89 1.74
CA LEU A 283 62.12 -5.33 2.18
C LEU A 283 62.33 -5.49 3.69
N LEU A 284 61.31 -5.16 4.50
CA LEU A 284 61.38 -5.28 5.95
C LEU A 284 61.53 -6.74 6.41
N ALA A 285 60.85 -7.68 5.74
CA ALA A 285 61.02 -9.11 5.99
C ALA A 285 62.45 -9.60 5.64
N GLY A 286 63.03 -9.11 4.54
CA GLY A 286 64.41 -9.38 4.17
C GLY A 286 65.42 -8.86 5.20
N ILE A 287 65.23 -7.63 5.68
CA ILE A 287 66.09 -7.02 6.72
C ILE A 287 66.03 -7.84 8.02
N THR A 288 64.84 -8.21 8.48
CA THR A 288 64.68 -9.02 9.70
C THR A 288 65.32 -10.40 9.57
N ALA A 289 65.22 -11.06 8.40
CA ALA A 289 65.90 -12.33 8.16
C ALA A 289 67.44 -12.21 8.23
N VAL A 290 68.03 -11.13 7.69
CA VAL A 290 69.48 -10.88 7.74
C VAL A 290 69.95 -10.65 9.18
N PHE A 291 69.21 -9.87 9.98
CA PHE A 291 69.54 -9.65 11.39
C PHE A 291 69.43 -10.94 12.20
N ALA A 292 68.39 -11.75 11.98
CA ALA A 292 68.24 -13.05 12.63
C ALA A 292 69.39 -14.01 12.28
N ALA A 293 69.84 -14.04 11.02
CA ALA A 293 70.98 -14.86 10.60
C ALA A 293 72.30 -14.40 11.23
N ARG A 294 72.54 -13.08 11.34
CA ARG A 294 73.73 -12.52 12.02
C ARG A 294 73.73 -12.82 13.52
N ALA A 295 72.59 -12.71 14.18
CA ALA A 295 72.46 -13.04 15.60
C ALA A 295 72.80 -14.52 15.87
N ARG A 296 72.29 -15.44 15.04
CA ARG A 296 72.63 -16.88 15.15
C ARG A 296 74.12 -17.17 14.97
N ARG A 297 74.81 -16.48 14.07
CA ARG A 297 76.27 -16.66 13.88
C ARG A 297 77.11 -16.18 15.07
N ARG A 298 76.67 -15.14 15.80
CA ARG A 298 77.37 -14.67 17.00
C ARG A 298 77.21 -15.62 18.17
N VAL A 299 76.05 -16.26 18.31
CA VAL A 299 75.80 -17.25 19.37
C VAL A 299 76.59 -18.54 19.12
N ALA A 300 76.84 -18.91 17.87
CA ALA A 300 77.63 -20.11 17.53
C ALA A 300 79.16 -19.92 17.63
N ALA A 301 79.63 -18.70 17.93
CA ALA A 301 81.06 -18.37 18.03
C ALA A 301 81.55 -18.17 19.49
N CYS A 302 80.68 -18.40 20.47
CA CYS A 302 81.01 -18.52 21.89
C CYS A 302 80.85 -19.99 22.31
#